data_AF-A0A0J9TK60-F1
#
_entry.id   AF-A0A0J9TK60-F1
#
_cell.length_a   1.000
_cell.length_b   1.000
_cell.length_c   1.000
_cell.angle_alpha   90.00
_cell.angle_beta   90.00
_cell.angle_gamma   90.00
#
_symmetry.space_group_name_H-M   'P 1'
#
loop_
_entity.id
_entity.type
_entity.pdbx_description
1 polymer ?
#
loop_
_entity_poly.entity_id
_entity_poly.type
_entity_poly.pdbx_seq_one_letter_code
_entity_poly.pdbx_strand_id
1 'polypeptide(L)'
;MLREILDKRDSKSSSFDFIDNNNKICEYLNYWIHHKTKGNRHRSKIIKLFYYTLDDLNSIKQTKNNCEHKYFNIGEKEFTRKKDLYEFLEFYDSIKGKLENGGSPNNAEYCDYIKSNFEKYYYMVQEDKCKKSSIYNDEKLLFRQKFEDNQEISFLKKKCTGKYFDLEDVLKHLPSYKTYKQLNSKNTVDKYCSDCMDIIHLEFDHPGINHFCRMLSKNLRELSEMDSANSKDRCEYFTHWMNEEIWKKLSNSNSSTLNIPLVNILLNIGHTINNKLRKNHCPYDFNSDYTYKELQERKDLHDFFKNYEKIETKDSSISISDQALCAYVSYIYKLYKRHIGGCCEYYDKNNHYEEHCQDYFKCDSKLNANNLLIKLNCNEKESDEDSQKIFEKLTIDRGVILFTEKSKQRYKELVTGNYYHPSNLKTLFNKIMQDGDPFYLATTSLLALLGVLLTFFVFYKVKADCTTNCKYDKILLIVYSYITCKCSVNELHVYFPPPLYASLHL
;
A
#
# COMPACT_ATOMS: atom_id res chain seq x y z
N MET A 1 -35.35 1.57 8.67
CA MET A 1 -35.26 0.22 9.27
C MET A 1 -34.91 0.19 10.76
N LEU A 2 -33.66 0.39 11.23
CA LEU A 2 -33.34 0.29 12.68
C LEU A 2 -33.98 1.42 13.52
N ARG A 3 -34.04 2.64 12.98
CA ARG A 3 -34.81 3.76 13.57
C ARG A 3 -36.29 3.43 13.69
N GLU A 4 -36.89 2.81 12.69
CA GLU A 4 -38.30 2.38 12.74
C GLU A 4 -38.55 1.22 13.72
N ILE A 5 -37.54 0.39 14.01
CA ILE A 5 -37.60 -0.66 15.05
C ILE A 5 -37.50 -0.03 16.45
N LEU A 6 -36.65 0.97 16.62
CA LEU A 6 -36.50 1.73 17.87
C LEU A 6 -37.73 2.61 18.14
N ASP A 7 -38.23 3.32 17.12
CA ASP A 7 -39.43 4.17 17.20
C ASP A 7 -40.71 3.34 17.39
N LYS A 8 -40.81 2.12 16.81
CA LYS A 8 -41.90 1.18 17.11
C LYS A 8 -41.85 0.60 18.53
N ARG A 9 -40.70 0.64 19.20
CA ARG A 9 -40.55 0.19 20.60
C ARG A 9 -40.89 1.32 21.58
N ASP A 10 -40.52 2.56 21.25
CA ASP A 10 -40.96 3.75 21.99
C ASP A 10 -42.50 3.86 22.01
N SER A 11 -43.19 3.44 20.95
CA SER A 11 -44.68 3.41 20.91
C SER A 11 -45.32 2.16 21.54
N LYS A 12 -44.57 1.05 21.73
CA LYS A 12 -45.05 -0.19 22.37
C LYS A 12 -44.76 -0.28 23.87
N SER A 13 -44.18 0.75 24.48
CA SER A 13 -43.89 0.82 25.92
C SER A 13 -45.13 0.75 26.83
N SER A 14 -46.35 0.65 26.29
CA SER A 14 -47.60 0.61 27.06
C SER A 14 -48.00 -0.79 27.56
N SER A 15 -47.25 -1.86 27.28
CA SER A 15 -47.46 -3.15 27.94
C SER A 15 -46.16 -3.93 28.03
N PHE A 16 -45.52 -3.91 29.20
CA PHE A 16 -44.47 -4.85 29.56
C PHE A 16 -44.89 -5.49 30.87
N ASP A 17 -45.09 -6.80 30.84
CA ASP A 17 -45.36 -7.60 32.02
C ASP A 17 -44.18 -7.49 32.97
N PHE A 18 -44.41 -6.72 34.03
CA PHE A 18 -43.60 -6.60 35.23
C PHE A 18 -43.49 -8.00 35.83
N ILE A 19 -42.28 -8.54 36.00
CA ILE A 19 -41.91 -9.29 37.22
C ILE A 19 -40.40 -9.65 37.27
N ASP A 20 -39.63 -9.71 36.17
CA ASP A 20 -38.30 -10.37 36.26
C ASP A 20 -37.04 -9.59 35.83
N ASN A 21 -37.03 -8.25 35.75
CA ASN A 21 -35.74 -7.54 35.54
C ASN A 21 -35.70 -6.03 35.89
N ASN A 22 -36.08 -5.66 37.11
CA ASN A 22 -36.14 -4.24 37.51
C ASN A 22 -34.80 -3.50 37.31
N ASN A 23 -33.66 -4.13 37.62
CA ASN A 23 -32.33 -3.50 37.48
C ASN A 23 -32.00 -3.10 36.04
N LYS A 24 -32.37 -3.91 35.03
CA LYS A 24 -32.12 -3.58 33.62
C LYS A 24 -32.96 -2.40 33.13
N ILE A 25 -34.19 -2.30 33.59
CA ILE A 25 -35.09 -1.17 33.27
C ILE A 25 -34.50 0.11 33.87
N CYS A 26 -33.99 0.05 35.11
CA CYS A 26 -33.34 1.18 35.75
C CYS A 26 -32.04 1.60 35.01
N GLU A 27 -31.21 0.65 34.59
CA GLU A 27 -30.01 0.95 33.77
C GLU A 27 -30.39 1.59 32.42
N TYR A 28 -31.39 1.07 31.72
CA TYR A 28 -31.88 1.69 30.48
C TYR A 28 -32.41 3.11 30.73
N LEU A 29 -33.18 3.31 31.80
CA LEU A 29 -33.70 4.62 32.18
C LEU A 29 -32.57 5.62 32.44
N ASN A 30 -31.51 5.18 33.12
CA ASN A 30 -30.29 5.96 33.35
C ASN A 30 -29.62 6.35 32.02
N TYR A 31 -29.41 5.43 31.08
CA TYR A 31 -28.87 5.79 29.76
C TYR A 31 -29.80 6.72 28.96
N TRP A 32 -31.11 6.50 29.05
CA TRP A 32 -32.12 7.25 28.32
C TRP A 32 -32.19 8.71 28.78
N ILE A 33 -32.28 8.99 30.08
CA ILE A 33 -32.37 10.36 30.60
C ILE A 33 -31.11 11.17 30.27
N HIS A 34 -29.94 10.55 30.40
CA HIS A 34 -28.67 11.17 30.03
C HIS A 34 -28.56 11.37 28.52
N HIS A 35 -29.14 10.51 27.69
CA HIS A 35 -29.16 10.75 26.25
C HIS A 35 -30.12 11.88 25.85
N LYS A 36 -31.33 11.93 26.41
CA LYS A 36 -32.34 12.95 26.09
C LYS A 36 -31.93 14.36 26.51
N THR A 37 -31.09 14.47 27.54
CA THR A 37 -30.57 15.76 28.03
C THR A 37 -29.25 16.17 27.35
N LYS A 38 -28.85 15.50 26.25
CA LYS A 38 -27.64 15.81 25.47
C LYS A 38 -27.72 17.22 24.87
N GLY A 39 -26.62 17.98 24.92
CA GLY A 39 -26.54 19.35 24.40
C GLY A 39 -27.33 20.42 25.19
N ASN A 40 -28.05 20.06 26.25
CA ASN A 40 -28.84 21.02 27.02
C ASN A 40 -27.96 21.78 28.04
N ARG A 41 -28.01 23.13 28.03
CA ARG A 41 -27.26 23.98 28.98
C ARG A 41 -27.59 23.71 30.46
N HIS A 42 -28.78 23.18 30.74
CA HIS A 42 -29.26 22.83 32.07
C HIS A 42 -29.24 21.31 32.34
N ARG A 43 -28.54 20.53 31.53
CA ARG A 43 -28.42 19.06 31.65
C ARG A 43 -28.27 18.57 33.10
N SER A 44 -27.29 19.11 33.83
CA SER A 44 -27.01 18.72 35.22
C SER A 44 -28.21 18.93 36.14
N LYS A 45 -28.91 20.07 36.01
CA LYS A 45 -30.10 20.39 36.81
C LYS A 45 -31.27 19.46 36.46
N ILE A 46 -31.47 19.18 35.18
CA ILE A 46 -32.56 18.30 34.70
C ILE A 46 -32.35 16.87 35.23
N ILE A 47 -31.15 16.32 35.09
CA ILE A 47 -30.81 14.97 35.58
C ILE A 47 -30.99 14.91 37.10
N LYS A 48 -30.52 15.94 37.82
CA LYS A 48 -30.67 16.02 39.28
C LYS A 48 -32.15 16.03 39.70
N LEU A 49 -32.99 16.84 39.05
CA LEU A 49 -34.42 16.89 39.34
C LEU A 49 -35.10 15.56 39.03
N PHE A 50 -34.78 14.94 37.89
CA PHE A 50 -35.32 13.65 37.50
C PHE A 50 -35.01 12.56 38.54
N TYR A 51 -33.77 12.52 39.04
CA TYR A 51 -33.38 11.54 40.05
C TYR A 51 -34.02 11.80 41.43
N TYR A 52 -34.19 13.06 41.84
CA TYR A 52 -35.00 13.34 43.04
C TYR A 52 -36.43 12.81 42.90
N THR A 53 -37.08 13.04 41.76
CA THR A 53 -38.42 12.49 41.52
C THR A 53 -38.42 10.96 41.50
N LEU A 54 -37.39 10.34 40.94
CA LEU A 54 -37.26 8.88 40.92
C LEU A 54 -37.10 8.30 42.33
N ASP A 55 -36.31 8.95 43.19
CA ASP A 55 -36.10 8.55 44.58
C ASP A 55 -37.39 8.68 45.40
N ASP A 56 -38.15 9.77 45.21
CA ASP A 56 -39.46 9.95 45.83
C ASP A 56 -40.43 8.82 45.40
N LEU A 57 -40.45 8.46 44.12
CA LEU A 57 -41.27 7.36 43.61
C LEU A 57 -40.87 6.00 44.18
N ASN A 58 -39.56 5.75 44.35
CA ASN A 58 -39.06 4.55 45.02
C ASN A 58 -39.53 4.50 46.49
N SER A 59 -39.59 5.64 47.18
CA SER A 59 -40.04 5.69 48.59
C SER A 59 -41.53 5.41 48.78
N ILE A 60 -42.36 5.71 47.77
CA ILE A 60 -43.82 5.52 47.81
C ILE A 60 -44.22 4.06 47.52
N LYS A 61 -43.51 3.41 46.60
CA LYS A 61 -43.77 2.01 46.23
C LYS A 61 -43.10 1.09 47.24
N GLN A 62 -43.83 0.59 48.24
CA GLN A 62 -43.36 -0.44 49.20
C GLN A 62 -43.10 -1.82 48.54
N THR A 63 -42.54 -1.86 47.33
CA THR A 63 -42.19 -3.09 46.61
C THR A 63 -40.68 -3.28 46.62
N LYS A 64 -40.21 -4.54 46.53
CA LYS A 64 -38.80 -4.93 46.62
C LYS A 64 -37.88 -4.40 45.49
N ASN A 65 -38.32 -3.46 44.66
CA ASN A 65 -37.72 -3.15 43.37
C ASN A 65 -37.45 -1.65 43.22
N ASN A 66 -36.42 -1.15 43.90
CA ASN A 66 -35.98 0.25 43.81
C ASN A 66 -35.08 0.45 42.58
N CYS A 67 -35.25 1.57 41.87
CA CYS A 67 -34.32 1.96 40.81
C CYS A 67 -33.20 2.87 41.33
N GLU A 68 -31.96 2.41 41.24
CA GLU A 68 -30.80 3.24 41.57
C GLU A 68 -30.48 4.22 40.44
N HIS A 69 -30.26 5.49 40.80
CA HIS A 69 -29.79 6.50 39.87
C HIS A 69 -28.30 6.33 39.56
N LYS A 70 -27.90 6.56 38.31
CA LYS A 70 -26.50 6.43 37.85
C LYS A 70 -26.01 7.71 37.20
N TYR A 71 -25.09 8.41 37.86
CA TYR A 71 -24.45 9.59 37.32
C TYR A 71 -23.27 9.22 36.41
N PHE A 72 -23.32 9.63 35.14
CA PHE A 72 -22.21 9.49 34.20
C PHE A 72 -21.32 10.73 34.24
N ASN A 73 -20.29 10.71 35.09
CA ASN A 73 -19.31 11.80 35.23
C ASN A 73 -18.21 11.73 34.15
N ILE A 74 -18.62 11.68 32.89
CA ILE A 74 -17.73 11.47 31.74
C ILE A 74 -18.11 12.39 30.57
N GLY A 75 -17.19 12.55 29.62
CA GLY A 75 -17.43 13.35 28.42
C GLY A 75 -18.53 12.76 27.53
N GLU A 76 -19.12 13.61 26.69
CA GLU A 76 -20.27 13.24 25.83
C GLU A 76 -19.93 12.16 24.80
N LYS A 77 -18.69 12.19 24.28
CA LYS A 77 -18.16 11.16 23.38
C LYS A 77 -18.04 9.83 24.10
N GLU A 78 -17.50 9.84 25.32
CA GLU A 78 -17.34 8.66 26.15
C GLU A 78 -18.70 8.06 26.53
N PHE A 79 -19.65 8.90 26.94
CA PHE A 79 -21.02 8.48 27.25
C PHE A 79 -21.72 7.86 26.03
N THR A 80 -21.56 8.44 24.85
CA THR A 80 -22.19 7.91 23.61
C THR A 80 -21.69 6.49 23.33
N ARG A 81 -20.38 6.23 23.43
CA ARG A 81 -19.83 4.88 23.27
C ARG A 81 -20.32 3.89 24.33
N LYS A 82 -20.39 4.35 25.58
CA LYS A 82 -20.89 3.56 26.71
C LYS A 82 -22.33 3.11 26.46
N LYS A 83 -23.19 4.03 26.02
CA LYS A 83 -24.59 3.78 25.65
C LYS A 83 -24.72 2.83 24.45
N ASP A 84 -24.00 3.11 23.36
CA ASP A 84 -24.07 2.32 22.13
C ASP A 84 -23.74 0.84 22.39
N LEU A 85 -22.67 0.57 23.15
CA LEU A 85 -22.26 -0.79 23.46
C LEU A 85 -23.25 -1.49 24.40
N TYR A 86 -23.78 -0.77 25.40
CA TYR A 86 -24.82 -1.28 26.28
C TYR A 86 -26.07 -1.69 25.49
N GLU A 87 -26.56 -0.82 24.61
CA GLU A 87 -27.72 -1.12 23.76
C GLU A 87 -27.47 -2.32 22.86
N PHE A 88 -26.32 -2.37 22.19
CA PHE A 88 -25.94 -3.53 21.37
C PHE A 88 -26.04 -4.85 22.15
N LEU A 89 -25.49 -4.88 23.37
CA LEU A 89 -25.51 -6.07 24.22
C LEU A 89 -26.93 -6.49 24.59
N GLU A 90 -27.81 -5.53 24.87
CA GLU A 90 -29.23 -5.82 25.16
C GLU A 90 -29.99 -6.30 23.93
N PHE A 91 -29.67 -5.81 22.74
CA PHE A 91 -30.35 -6.22 21.50
C PHE A 91 -29.76 -7.47 20.84
N TYR A 92 -28.57 -7.92 21.25
CA TYR A 92 -27.87 -9.03 20.60
C TYR A 92 -28.70 -10.30 20.48
N ASP A 93 -29.43 -10.71 21.52
CA ASP A 93 -30.19 -11.98 21.49
C ASP A 93 -31.33 -11.92 20.47
N SER A 94 -31.92 -10.73 20.29
CA SER A 94 -32.91 -10.50 19.24
C SER A 94 -32.29 -10.54 17.84
N ILE A 95 -31.07 -10.00 17.68
CA ILE A 95 -30.32 -10.06 16.42
C ILE A 95 -29.95 -11.51 16.10
N LYS A 96 -29.47 -12.26 17.08
CA LYS A 96 -29.16 -13.69 16.99
C LYS A 96 -30.36 -14.51 16.54
N GLY A 97 -31.52 -14.33 17.19
CA GLY A 97 -32.75 -15.02 16.78
C GLY A 97 -33.19 -14.71 15.35
N LYS A 98 -32.87 -13.52 14.82
CA LYS A 98 -33.12 -13.19 13.41
C LYS A 98 -32.11 -13.84 12.46
N LEU A 99 -30.83 -13.92 12.83
CA LEU A 99 -29.78 -14.64 12.09
C LEU A 99 -30.03 -16.16 12.05
N GLU A 100 -30.71 -16.70 13.06
CA GLU A 100 -31.12 -18.11 13.10
C GLU A 100 -32.21 -18.42 12.05
N ASN A 101 -33.20 -17.53 11.92
CA ASN A 101 -34.44 -17.76 11.19
C ASN A 101 -34.50 -17.14 9.77
N GLY A 102 -33.55 -16.29 9.37
CA GLY A 102 -33.56 -15.57 8.09
C GLY A 102 -32.75 -16.23 6.96
N GLY A 103 -33.35 -16.37 5.77
CA GLY A 103 -32.64 -16.64 4.51
C GLY A 103 -32.53 -15.37 3.64
N SER A 104 -31.30 -15.01 3.22
CA SER A 104 -30.98 -13.89 2.29
C SER A 104 -31.13 -12.45 2.88
N PRO A 105 -30.86 -11.36 2.10
CA PRO A 105 -29.77 -10.35 2.22
C PRO A 105 -29.65 -9.59 3.57
N ASN A 106 -30.68 -9.62 4.41
CA ASN A 106 -30.73 -8.92 5.70
C ASN A 106 -29.68 -9.45 6.70
N ASN A 107 -29.19 -10.68 6.52
CA ASN A 107 -28.13 -11.24 7.35
C ASN A 107 -26.81 -10.45 7.22
N ALA A 108 -26.51 -9.89 6.05
CA ALA A 108 -25.30 -9.08 5.86
C ALA A 108 -25.35 -7.78 6.70
N GLU A 109 -26.48 -7.07 6.70
CA GLU A 109 -26.66 -5.86 7.50
C GLU A 109 -26.57 -6.14 9.01
N TYR A 110 -27.13 -7.27 9.47
CA TYR A 110 -26.98 -7.70 10.86
C TYR A 110 -25.52 -8.05 11.21
N CYS A 111 -24.81 -8.72 10.31
CA CYS A 111 -23.39 -9.04 10.49
C CYS A 111 -22.51 -7.76 10.50
N ASP A 112 -22.78 -6.78 9.64
CA ASP A 112 -22.09 -5.48 9.64
C ASP A 112 -22.36 -4.68 10.92
N TYR A 113 -23.61 -4.68 11.38
CA TYR A 113 -23.97 -4.04 12.65
C TYR A 113 -23.26 -4.70 13.84
N ILE A 114 -23.20 -6.04 13.90
CA ILE A 114 -22.46 -6.76 14.93
C ILE A 114 -20.97 -6.40 14.86
N LYS A 115 -20.38 -6.41 13.66
CA LYS A 115 -18.97 -6.06 13.45
C LYS A 115 -18.64 -4.66 13.97
N SER A 116 -19.43 -3.65 13.60
CA SER A 116 -19.23 -2.27 14.04
C SER A 116 -19.25 -2.14 15.58
N ASN A 117 -20.13 -2.89 16.27
CA ASN A 117 -20.18 -2.85 17.73
C ASN A 117 -19.02 -3.60 18.41
N PHE A 118 -18.52 -4.68 17.80
CA PHE A 118 -17.28 -5.33 18.24
C PHE A 118 -16.09 -4.37 18.11
N GLU A 119 -15.99 -3.64 17.01
CA GLU A 119 -14.95 -2.62 16.80
C GLU A 119 -15.02 -1.52 17.86
N LYS A 120 -16.22 -1.02 18.18
CA LYS A 120 -16.44 -0.06 19.28
C LYS A 120 -15.98 -0.60 20.63
N TYR A 121 -16.30 -1.86 20.96
CA TYR A 121 -15.80 -2.51 22.18
C TYR A 121 -14.28 -2.49 22.24
N TYR A 122 -13.61 -2.90 21.16
CA TYR A 122 -12.14 -2.90 21.13
C TYR A 122 -11.58 -1.49 21.27
N TYR A 123 -12.18 -0.49 20.64
CA TYR A 123 -11.81 0.91 20.82
C TYR A 123 -11.91 1.33 22.30
N MET A 124 -13.01 1.03 22.98
CA MET A 124 -13.23 1.35 24.40
C MET A 124 -12.16 0.69 25.29
N VAL A 125 -11.78 -0.56 25.00
CA VAL A 125 -10.68 -1.25 25.69
C VAL A 125 -9.35 -0.47 25.50
N GLN A 126 -9.07 0.02 24.30
CA GLN A 126 -7.84 0.75 24.00
C GLN A 126 -7.80 2.14 24.62
N GLU A 127 -8.91 2.88 24.55
CA GLU A 127 -9.01 4.23 25.10
C GLU A 127 -8.71 4.24 26.61
N ASP A 128 -9.31 3.31 27.35
CA ASP A 128 -9.04 3.15 28.78
C ASP A 128 -7.57 2.82 29.05
N LYS A 129 -6.97 1.94 28.24
CA LYS A 129 -5.57 1.57 28.40
C LYS A 129 -4.62 2.75 28.17
N CYS A 130 -4.84 3.52 27.11
CA CYS A 130 -3.96 4.62 26.72
C CYS A 130 -4.07 5.81 27.67
N LYS A 131 -5.29 6.14 28.10
CA LYS A 131 -5.54 7.22 29.06
C LYS A 131 -5.27 6.81 30.51
N LYS A 132 -4.94 5.53 30.75
CA LYS A 132 -4.88 4.93 32.10
C LYS A 132 -6.17 5.19 32.89
N SER A 133 -7.32 5.06 32.22
CA SER A 133 -8.66 5.25 32.77
C SER A 133 -9.43 3.93 32.87
N SER A 134 -10.60 3.99 33.51
CA SER A 134 -11.47 2.84 33.77
C SER A 134 -12.93 3.14 33.41
N ILE A 135 -13.15 3.97 32.40
CA ILE A 135 -14.45 4.55 32.03
C ILE A 135 -15.44 3.46 31.58
N TYR A 136 -14.94 2.41 30.93
CA TYR A 136 -15.75 1.40 30.26
C TYR A 136 -15.79 0.05 30.97
N ASN A 137 -15.42 0.00 32.25
CA ASN A 137 -15.28 -1.28 32.96
C ASN A 137 -16.54 -2.14 32.93
N ASP A 138 -17.71 -1.55 33.16
CA ASP A 138 -18.99 -2.27 33.18
C ASP A 138 -19.31 -2.88 31.80
N GLU A 139 -19.24 -2.08 30.73
CA GLU A 139 -19.59 -2.56 29.39
C GLU A 139 -18.57 -3.57 28.89
N LYS A 140 -17.29 -3.37 29.24
CA LYS A 140 -16.26 -4.33 28.89
C LYS A 140 -16.50 -5.68 29.56
N LEU A 141 -16.95 -5.66 30.82
CA LEU A 141 -17.29 -6.87 31.57
C LEU A 141 -18.52 -7.56 30.96
N LEU A 142 -19.60 -6.82 30.71
CA LEU A 142 -20.83 -7.37 30.09
C LEU A 142 -20.55 -7.97 28.71
N PHE A 143 -19.73 -7.29 27.90
CA PHE A 143 -19.33 -7.80 26.59
C PHE A 143 -18.55 -9.12 26.71
N ARG A 144 -17.57 -9.20 27.62
CA ARG A 144 -16.83 -10.44 27.85
C ARG A 144 -17.76 -11.56 28.31
N GLN A 145 -18.60 -11.31 29.29
CA GLN A 145 -19.58 -12.31 29.77
C GLN A 145 -20.45 -12.87 28.63
N LYS A 146 -20.79 -12.05 27.64
CA LYS A 146 -21.64 -12.46 26.51
C LYS A 146 -20.91 -13.17 25.38
N PHE A 147 -19.61 -12.89 25.16
CA PHE A 147 -18.86 -13.35 23.98
C PHE A 147 -17.59 -14.17 24.29
N GLU A 148 -17.24 -14.38 25.56
CA GLU A 148 -16.09 -15.18 25.99
C GLU A 148 -16.35 -16.68 25.83
N ASP A 149 -17.62 -17.10 25.73
CA ASP A 149 -17.97 -18.46 25.29
C ASP A 149 -17.68 -18.65 23.79
N ASN A 150 -16.84 -19.63 23.48
CA ASN A 150 -16.51 -20.03 22.11
C ASN A 150 -17.75 -20.39 21.27
N GLN A 151 -18.86 -20.78 21.90
CA GLN A 151 -20.10 -21.12 21.21
C GLN A 151 -20.69 -19.92 20.45
N GLU A 152 -20.79 -18.73 21.07
CA GLU A 152 -21.36 -17.55 20.41
C GLU A 152 -20.49 -17.06 19.24
N ILE A 153 -19.17 -17.06 19.44
CA ILE A 153 -18.23 -16.72 18.37
C ILE A 153 -18.30 -17.72 17.22
N SER A 154 -18.45 -19.02 17.50
CA SER A 154 -18.60 -20.06 16.47
C SER A 154 -19.91 -19.92 15.69
N PHE A 155 -21.00 -19.55 16.37
CA PHE A 155 -22.29 -19.27 15.74
C PHE A 155 -22.20 -18.11 14.76
N LEU A 156 -21.62 -16.99 15.18
CA LEU A 156 -21.44 -15.81 14.33
C LEU A 156 -20.58 -16.13 13.11
N LYS A 157 -19.47 -16.87 13.28
CA LYS A 157 -18.62 -17.32 12.17
C LYS A 157 -19.36 -18.17 11.13
N LYS A 158 -20.27 -19.04 11.60
CA LYS A 158 -21.07 -19.92 10.72
C LYS A 158 -22.16 -19.15 9.96
N LYS A 159 -22.84 -18.22 10.62
CA LYS A 159 -24.00 -17.50 10.07
C LYS A 159 -23.63 -16.28 9.24
N CYS A 160 -22.52 -15.63 9.58
CA CYS A 160 -21.91 -14.59 8.77
C CYS A 160 -20.84 -15.21 7.85
N THR A 161 -21.24 -15.97 6.82
CA THR A 161 -20.33 -16.51 5.77
C THR A 161 -19.96 -15.42 4.75
N GLY A 162 -18.79 -15.41 4.10
CA GLY A 162 -17.61 -16.30 4.01
C GLY A 162 -16.73 -15.76 2.86
N LYS A 163 -15.38 -15.78 2.86
CA LYS A 163 -14.49 -16.94 2.63
C LYS A 163 -13.04 -16.43 2.71
N TYR A 164 -12.15 -17.10 3.45
CA TYR A 164 -10.71 -17.15 3.13
C TYR A 164 -10.03 -18.30 3.88
N PHE A 165 -10.29 -19.54 3.46
CA PHE A 165 -9.57 -20.74 3.91
C PHE A 165 -9.69 -21.68 2.70
N ASP A 166 -8.63 -21.87 1.90
CA ASP A 166 -7.53 -22.82 2.16
C ASP A 166 -6.10 -22.26 2.05
N LEU A 167 -5.91 -21.01 1.62
CA LEU A 167 -4.56 -20.45 1.43
C LEU A 167 -3.91 -20.05 2.75
N GLU A 168 -4.70 -19.52 3.70
CA GLU A 168 -4.18 -19.02 4.98
C GLU A 168 -3.57 -20.12 5.84
N ASP A 169 -4.06 -21.36 5.76
CA ASP A 169 -3.49 -22.48 6.48
C ASP A 169 -2.14 -22.91 5.91
N VAL A 170 -1.94 -22.85 4.59
CA VAL A 170 -0.61 -23.08 3.99
C VAL A 170 0.36 -21.96 4.41
N LEU A 171 -0.08 -20.70 4.31
CA LEU A 171 0.77 -19.55 4.66
C LEU A 171 1.24 -19.60 6.12
N LYS A 172 0.41 -20.04 7.07
CA LYS A 172 0.77 -20.17 8.50
C LYS A 172 2.00 -21.05 8.76
N HIS A 173 2.21 -22.06 7.92
CA HIS A 173 3.33 -22.99 8.02
C HIS A 173 4.57 -22.51 7.25
N LEU A 174 4.47 -21.42 6.49
CA LEU A 174 5.61 -20.82 5.81
C LEU A 174 6.39 -19.87 6.74
N PRO A 175 7.73 -19.80 6.60
CA PRO A 175 8.58 -18.91 7.38
C PRO A 175 8.16 -17.43 7.36
N SER A 176 7.74 -16.90 6.21
CA SER A 176 7.30 -15.50 6.06
C SER A 176 6.17 -15.12 7.03
N TYR A 177 5.24 -16.04 7.29
CA TYR A 177 4.12 -15.80 8.20
C TYR A 177 4.56 -15.45 9.62
N LYS A 178 5.66 -16.05 10.10
CA LYS A 178 6.22 -15.71 11.42
C LYS A 178 6.63 -14.23 11.48
N THR A 179 7.17 -13.69 10.41
CA THR A 179 7.56 -12.27 10.31
C THR A 179 6.34 -11.36 10.37
N TYR A 180 5.31 -11.63 9.57
CA TYR A 180 4.06 -10.85 9.62
C TYR A 180 3.34 -10.97 10.97
N LYS A 181 3.39 -12.14 11.61
CA LYS A 181 2.86 -12.32 12.97
C LYS A 181 3.58 -11.44 14.00
N GLN A 182 4.90 -11.24 13.85
CA GLN A 182 5.66 -10.31 14.69
C GLN A 182 5.26 -8.85 14.42
N LEU A 183 5.13 -8.47 13.14
CA LEU A 183 4.67 -7.13 12.76
C LEU A 183 3.26 -6.83 13.29
N ASN A 184 2.38 -7.83 13.29
CA ASN A 184 1.02 -7.75 13.84
C ASN A 184 0.94 -7.93 15.37
N SER A 185 2.05 -8.19 16.04
CA SER A 185 2.07 -8.35 17.49
C SER A 185 1.69 -7.06 18.20
N LYS A 186 0.75 -7.16 19.14
CA LYS A 186 0.29 -6.04 19.98
C LYS A 186 1.14 -5.81 21.22
N ASN A 187 2.15 -6.65 21.44
CA ASN A 187 3.08 -6.46 22.55
C ASN A 187 3.75 -5.09 22.40
N THR A 188 4.02 -4.43 23.54
CA THR A 188 4.77 -3.16 23.63
C THR A 188 4.23 -1.95 22.86
N VAL A 189 3.14 -2.08 22.09
CA VAL A 189 2.53 -1.00 21.28
C VAL A 189 2.25 0.27 22.10
N ASP A 190 1.81 0.14 23.35
CA ASP A 190 1.46 1.29 24.19
C ASP A 190 2.66 2.14 24.61
N LYS A 191 3.90 1.65 24.43
CA LYS A 191 5.10 2.46 24.65
C LYS A 191 5.24 3.58 23.60
N TYR A 192 4.56 3.45 22.47
CA TYR A 192 4.74 4.31 21.30
C TYR A 192 3.59 5.31 21.09
N CYS A 193 2.79 5.56 22.13
CA CYS A 193 1.66 6.50 22.07
C CYS A 193 2.08 7.93 21.69
N SER A 194 3.26 8.39 22.12
CA SER A 194 3.74 9.75 21.88
C SER A 194 3.89 10.10 20.41
N ASP A 195 4.23 9.12 19.57
CA ASP A 195 4.43 9.33 18.12
C ASP A 195 3.12 9.56 17.37
N CYS A 196 1.97 9.30 18.01
CA CYS A 196 0.65 9.30 17.39
C CYS A 196 -0.32 10.29 18.05
N MET A 197 0.18 11.21 18.87
CA MET A 197 -0.66 12.17 19.60
C MET A 197 -1.39 13.13 18.67
N ASP A 198 -0.73 13.56 17.60
CA ASP A 198 -1.25 14.58 16.68
C ASP A 198 -2.48 14.10 15.89
N ILE A 199 -2.69 12.79 15.79
CA ILE A 199 -3.81 12.19 15.05
C ILE A 199 -4.93 11.67 15.95
N ILE A 200 -4.86 11.88 17.27
CA ILE A 200 -5.92 11.43 18.19
C ILE A 200 -7.29 11.98 17.79
N HIS A 201 -7.33 13.19 17.25
CA HIS A 201 -8.59 13.80 16.82
C HIS A 201 -9.27 13.04 15.66
N LEU A 202 -8.50 12.35 14.80
CA LEU A 202 -9.00 11.58 13.66
C LEU A 202 -9.69 10.28 14.08
N GLU A 203 -9.45 9.81 15.30
CA GLU A 203 -10.02 8.57 15.83
C GLU A 203 -11.56 8.61 15.89
N PHE A 204 -12.14 9.80 15.96
CA PHE A 204 -13.59 9.98 15.94
C PHE A 204 -14.19 9.61 14.57
N ASP A 205 -13.58 10.10 13.49
CA ASP A 205 -14.06 9.86 12.12
C ASP A 205 -13.50 8.56 11.52
N HIS A 206 -12.35 8.11 12.04
CA HIS A 206 -11.62 6.93 11.59
C HIS A 206 -11.21 6.04 12.77
N PRO A 207 -12.17 5.30 13.37
CA PRO A 207 -11.87 4.43 14.51
C PRO A 207 -10.76 3.42 14.19
N GLY A 208 -9.80 3.31 15.11
CA GLY A 208 -8.63 2.43 14.99
C GLY A 208 -7.41 3.07 14.34
N ILE A 209 -7.49 4.29 13.79
CA ILE A 209 -6.36 4.95 13.12
C ILE A 209 -5.19 5.19 14.08
N ASN A 210 -5.46 5.58 15.33
CA ASN A 210 -4.44 5.80 16.33
C ASN A 210 -3.75 4.49 16.71
N HIS A 211 -4.51 3.40 16.86
CA HIS A 211 -3.92 2.08 17.10
C HIS A 211 -3.02 1.64 15.95
N PHE A 212 -3.45 1.87 14.70
CA PHE A 212 -2.63 1.55 13.54
C PHE A 212 -1.34 2.36 13.48
N CYS A 213 -1.40 3.68 13.75
CA CYS A 213 -0.21 4.51 13.86
C CYS A 213 0.78 4.00 14.92
N ARG A 214 0.28 3.54 16.08
CA ARG A 214 1.16 3.02 17.13
C ARG A 214 1.82 1.70 16.73
N MET A 215 1.11 0.85 15.98
CA MET A 215 1.67 -0.37 15.38
C MET A 215 2.78 -0.02 14.37
N LEU A 216 2.54 0.97 13.51
CA LEU A 216 3.52 1.50 12.58
C LEU A 216 4.79 1.98 13.31
N SER A 217 4.63 2.80 14.35
CA SER A 217 5.76 3.28 15.16
C SER A 217 6.53 2.15 15.84
N LYS A 218 5.81 1.22 16.48
CA LYS A 218 6.39 0.04 17.13
C LYS A 218 7.26 -0.74 16.16
N ASN A 219 6.71 -1.08 14.99
CA ASN A 219 7.42 -1.85 13.97
C ASN A 219 8.68 -1.12 13.48
N LEU A 220 8.58 0.16 13.12
CA LEU A 220 9.75 0.95 12.67
C LEU A 220 10.86 0.98 13.71
N ARG A 221 10.52 1.22 14.98
CA ARG A 221 11.51 1.33 16.06
C ARG A 221 12.13 -0.02 16.41
N GLU A 222 11.35 -1.08 16.50
CA GLU A 222 11.86 -2.43 16.76
C GLU A 222 12.76 -2.93 15.63
N LEU A 223 12.38 -2.69 14.36
CA LEU A 223 13.22 -3.00 13.19
C LEU A 223 14.55 -2.24 13.22
N SER A 224 14.51 -0.97 13.64
CA SER A 224 15.70 -0.14 13.73
C SER A 224 16.77 -0.71 14.67
N GLU A 225 16.37 -1.45 15.71
CA GLU A 225 17.28 -1.95 16.75
C GLU A 225 18.05 -3.21 16.31
N MET A 226 17.58 -3.89 15.26
CA MET A 226 18.15 -5.15 14.76
C MET A 226 19.56 -4.96 14.15
N ASP A 227 20.22 -6.05 13.78
CA ASP A 227 21.41 -6.00 12.95
C ASP A 227 21.06 -5.62 11.49
N SER A 228 22.00 -5.03 10.77
CA SER A 228 21.73 -4.38 9.47
C SER A 228 21.27 -5.33 8.37
N ALA A 229 21.82 -6.55 8.32
CA ALA A 229 21.41 -7.56 7.35
C ALA A 229 19.96 -8.00 7.56
N ASN A 230 19.62 -8.38 8.79
CA ASN A 230 18.23 -8.73 9.14
C ASN A 230 17.28 -7.53 9.02
N SER A 231 17.78 -6.32 9.24
CA SER A 231 16.96 -5.11 9.07
C SER A 231 16.55 -4.91 7.62
N LYS A 232 17.44 -5.07 6.64
CA LYS A 232 17.10 -4.88 5.23
C LYS A 232 16.01 -5.87 4.80
N ASP A 233 16.21 -7.15 5.09
CA ASP A 233 15.23 -8.20 4.80
C ASP A 233 13.87 -7.92 5.47
N ARG A 234 13.87 -7.44 6.71
CA ARG A 234 12.63 -7.14 7.43
C ARG A 234 11.96 -5.83 7.00
N CYS A 235 12.70 -4.86 6.48
CA CYS A 235 12.11 -3.67 5.88
C CYS A 235 11.27 -4.05 4.64
N GLU A 236 11.68 -5.05 3.85
CA GLU A 236 10.89 -5.56 2.71
C GLU A 236 9.55 -6.14 3.18
N TYR A 237 9.56 -7.01 4.19
CA TYR A 237 8.33 -7.52 4.82
C TYR A 237 7.45 -6.40 5.37
N PHE A 238 8.06 -5.40 6.00
CA PHE A 238 7.35 -4.26 6.58
C PHE A 238 6.67 -3.39 5.52
N THR A 239 7.31 -3.17 4.37
CA THR A 239 6.72 -2.46 3.22
C THR A 239 5.46 -3.17 2.73
N HIS A 240 5.53 -4.48 2.50
CA HIS A 240 4.36 -5.27 2.08
C HIS A 240 3.26 -5.30 3.14
N TRP A 241 3.64 -5.38 4.42
CA TRP A 241 2.70 -5.29 5.55
C TRP A 241 2.00 -3.92 5.60
N MET A 242 2.75 -2.82 5.45
CA MET A 242 2.18 -1.47 5.53
C MET A 242 1.21 -1.21 4.38
N ASN A 243 1.59 -1.60 3.15
CA ASN A 243 0.72 -1.53 1.97
C ASN A 243 -0.62 -2.22 2.23
N GLU A 244 -0.57 -3.46 2.72
CA GLU A 244 -1.75 -4.26 2.99
C GLU A 244 -2.62 -3.65 4.09
N GLU A 245 -2.03 -3.22 5.21
CA GLU A 245 -2.77 -2.65 6.33
C GLU A 245 -3.35 -1.27 6.02
N ILE A 246 -2.65 -0.44 5.24
CA ILE A 246 -3.17 0.85 4.74
C ILE A 246 -4.44 0.61 3.92
N TRP A 247 -4.40 -0.28 2.94
CA TRP A 247 -5.58 -0.56 2.12
C TRP A 247 -6.73 -1.13 2.95
N LYS A 248 -6.48 -2.16 3.77
CA LYS A 248 -7.52 -2.78 4.60
C LYS A 248 -8.25 -1.78 5.51
N LYS A 249 -7.54 -0.78 6.03
CA LYS A 249 -8.10 0.18 7.01
C LYS A 249 -8.64 1.45 6.38
N LEU A 250 -8.09 1.87 5.25
CA LEU A 250 -8.31 3.21 4.68
C LEU A 250 -8.98 3.17 3.31
N SER A 251 -9.37 1.99 2.82
CA SER A 251 -10.31 1.86 1.71
C SER A 251 -11.71 2.30 2.13
N ASN A 252 -12.33 3.14 1.31
CA ASN A 252 -13.72 3.53 1.50
C ASN A 252 -14.63 2.33 1.19
N SER A 253 -15.54 2.00 2.12
CA SER A 253 -16.44 0.84 2.03
C SER A 253 -17.31 0.84 0.77
N ASN A 254 -17.51 2.01 0.16
CA ASN A 254 -18.46 2.21 -0.93
C ASN A 254 -17.81 2.38 -2.31
N SER A 255 -16.49 2.60 -2.42
CA SER A 255 -15.86 2.98 -3.70
C SER A 255 -14.59 2.21 -4.07
N SER A 256 -14.10 1.29 -3.23
CA SER A 256 -12.82 0.58 -3.47
C SER A 256 -11.61 1.51 -3.67
N THR A 257 -11.73 2.78 -3.27
CA THR A 257 -10.68 3.80 -3.37
C THR A 257 -10.10 4.12 -2.01
N LEU A 258 -8.82 4.48 -1.97
CA LEU A 258 -8.13 4.90 -0.75
C LEU A 258 -8.51 6.31 -0.32
N ASN A 259 -8.60 6.52 0.99
CA ASN A 259 -8.61 7.86 1.58
C ASN A 259 -7.19 8.45 1.56
N ILE A 260 -6.78 9.00 0.42
CA ILE A 260 -5.43 9.53 0.18
C ILE A 260 -4.99 10.57 1.24
N PRO A 261 -5.83 11.54 1.67
CA PRO A 261 -5.45 12.45 2.74
C PRO A 261 -5.05 11.75 4.04
N LEU A 262 -5.80 10.73 4.45
CA LEU A 262 -5.54 9.97 5.67
C LEU A 262 -4.29 9.08 5.54
N VAL A 263 -4.07 8.51 4.35
CA VAL A 263 -2.84 7.79 4.01
C VAL A 263 -1.63 8.71 4.20
N ASN A 264 -1.65 9.90 3.59
CA ASN A 264 -0.53 10.83 3.65
C ASN A 264 -0.17 11.25 5.08
N ILE A 265 -1.16 11.39 5.96
CA ILE A 265 -0.92 11.67 7.39
C ILE A 265 -0.10 10.54 8.04
N LEU A 266 -0.46 9.28 7.78
CA LEU A 266 0.27 8.12 8.31
C LEU A 266 1.67 7.99 7.70
N LEU A 267 1.81 8.22 6.39
CA LEU A 267 3.11 8.21 5.71
C LEU A 267 4.04 9.24 6.32
N ASN A 268 3.55 10.46 6.55
CA ASN A 268 4.32 11.53 7.18
C ASN A 268 4.79 11.17 8.59
N ILE A 269 3.95 10.49 9.38
CA ILE A 269 4.36 9.98 10.70
C ILE A 269 5.44 8.91 10.54
N GLY A 270 5.26 7.96 9.62
CA GLY A 270 6.24 6.93 9.30
C GLY A 270 7.60 7.52 8.90
N HIS A 271 7.62 8.49 7.99
CA HIS A 271 8.82 9.22 7.58
C HIS A 271 9.46 9.99 8.75
N THR A 272 8.65 10.66 9.57
CA THR A 272 9.14 11.39 10.74
C THR A 272 9.80 10.46 11.75
N ILE A 273 9.21 9.29 12.00
CA ILE A 273 9.78 8.27 12.88
C ILE A 273 11.09 7.77 12.28
N ASN A 274 11.08 7.37 10.99
CA ASN A 274 12.28 6.92 10.29
C ASN A 274 13.42 7.91 10.40
N ASN A 275 13.19 9.20 10.12
CA ASN A 275 14.22 10.24 10.20
C ASN A 275 14.79 10.46 11.61
N LYS A 276 14.08 10.01 12.66
CA LYS A 276 14.55 10.07 14.05
C LYS A 276 15.31 8.80 14.48
N LEU A 277 15.32 7.75 13.66
CA LEU A 277 16.04 6.50 13.96
C LEU A 277 17.55 6.73 13.81
N ARG A 278 18.35 6.02 14.62
CA ARG A 278 19.82 6.16 14.60
C ARG A 278 20.50 5.30 13.54
N LYS A 279 19.87 4.19 13.17
CA LYS A 279 20.35 3.19 12.20
C LYS A 279 19.15 2.49 11.58
N ASN A 280 19.38 1.70 10.53
CA ASN A 280 18.39 0.75 10.01
C ASN A 280 17.05 1.42 9.64
N HIS A 281 17.14 2.46 8.82
CA HIS A 281 15.96 3.12 8.26
C HIS A 281 15.23 2.15 7.34
N CYS A 282 13.90 2.10 7.42
CA CYS A 282 13.08 1.41 6.44
C CYS A 282 12.42 2.47 5.54
N PRO A 283 13.11 2.92 4.46
CA PRO A 283 12.47 3.81 3.49
C PRO A 283 11.25 3.09 2.91
N TYR A 284 10.14 3.81 2.89
CA TYR A 284 8.88 3.29 2.40
C TYR A 284 8.36 4.27 1.35
N ASP A 285 8.12 3.74 0.16
CA ASP A 285 7.50 4.48 -0.93
C ASP A 285 6.10 3.90 -1.16
N PHE A 286 5.10 4.78 -1.10
CA PHE A 286 3.72 4.39 -1.27
C PHE A 286 3.22 4.91 -2.60
N ASN A 287 2.89 3.99 -3.49
CA ASN A 287 2.26 4.32 -4.76
C ASN A 287 0.75 4.06 -4.66
N SER A 288 -0.03 5.14 -4.69
CA SER A 288 -1.50 5.09 -4.64
C SER A 288 -2.15 4.53 -5.90
N ASP A 289 -1.40 4.41 -7.00
CA ASP A 289 -1.92 3.93 -8.28
C ASP A 289 -2.08 2.41 -8.30
N TYR A 290 -1.38 1.69 -7.43
CA TYR A 290 -1.52 0.24 -7.31
C TYR A 290 -2.83 -0.14 -6.65
N THR A 291 -3.55 -1.05 -7.29
CA THR A 291 -4.76 -1.63 -6.71
C THR A 291 -4.42 -2.54 -5.53
N TYR A 292 -5.37 -2.73 -4.59
CA TYR A 292 -5.20 -3.68 -3.49
C TYR A 292 -4.82 -5.09 -3.98
N LYS A 293 -5.44 -5.54 -5.08
CA LYS A 293 -5.15 -6.84 -5.68
C LYS A 293 -3.70 -6.94 -6.17
N GLU A 294 -3.18 -5.91 -6.82
CA GLU A 294 -1.78 -5.89 -7.27
C GLU A 294 -0.81 -5.94 -6.08
N LEU A 295 -1.10 -5.21 -5.00
CA LEU A 295 -0.28 -5.25 -3.78
C LEU A 295 -0.30 -6.64 -3.11
N GLN A 296 -1.45 -7.33 -3.12
CA GLN A 296 -1.52 -8.71 -2.65
C GLN A 296 -0.65 -9.63 -3.49
N GLU A 297 -0.71 -9.52 -4.83
CA GLU A 297 0.10 -10.36 -5.71
C GLU A 297 1.60 -10.11 -5.55
N ARG A 298 2.00 -8.84 -5.38
CA ARG A 298 3.38 -8.46 -5.08
C ARG A 298 3.85 -9.10 -3.77
N LYS A 299 3.07 -8.97 -2.71
CA LYS A 299 3.37 -9.61 -1.42
C LYS A 299 3.50 -11.13 -1.55
N ASP A 300 2.58 -11.78 -2.26
CA ASP A 300 2.60 -13.24 -2.43
C ASP A 300 3.83 -13.73 -3.21
N LEU A 301 4.26 -12.97 -4.23
CA LEU A 301 5.50 -13.22 -4.96
C LEU A 301 6.74 -12.98 -4.09
N HIS A 302 6.80 -11.87 -3.35
CA HIS A 302 7.87 -11.60 -2.39
C HIS A 302 8.04 -12.76 -1.40
N ASP A 303 6.94 -13.16 -0.77
CA ASP A 303 6.92 -14.24 0.21
C ASP A 303 7.36 -15.56 -0.38
N PHE A 304 6.91 -15.86 -1.60
CA PHE A 304 7.36 -17.04 -2.32
C PHE A 304 8.89 -17.07 -2.45
N PHE A 305 9.51 -15.99 -2.93
CA PHE A 305 10.96 -15.96 -3.08
C PHE A 305 11.71 -16.03 -1.75
N LYS A 306 11.16 -15.47 -0.68
CA LYS A 306 11.74 -15.60 0.67
C LYS A 306 11.61 -17.02 1.24
N ASN A 307 10.60 -17.77 0.83
CA ASN A 307 10.36 -19.14 1.28
C ASN A 307 10.94 -20.22 0.34
N TYR A 308 11.38 -19.84 -0.86
CA TYR A 308 11.75 -20.75 -1.95
C TYR A 308 12.69 -21.88 -1.51
N GLU A 309 13.84 -21.54 -0.93
CA GLU A 309 14.87 -22.51 -0.53
C GLU A 309 14.33 -23.54 0.48
N LYS A 310 13.50 -23.09 1.43
CA LYS A 310 12.92 -23.95 2.46
C LYS A 310 11.84 -24.87 1.90
N ILE A 311 11.04 -24.37 0.97
CA ILE A 311 10.07 -25.18 0.22
C ILE A 311 10.83 -26.22 -0.62
N GLU A 312 11.87 -25.77 -1.31
CA GLU A 312 12.70 -26.59 -2.19
C GLU A 312 13.37 -27.76 -1.44
N THR A 313 13.84 -27.51 -0.23
CA THR A 313 14.54 -28.49 0.62
C THR A 313 13.58 -29.33 1.48
N LYS A 314 12.27 -29.07 1.39
CA LYS A 314 11.25 -29.64 2.29
C LYS A 314 11.67 -29.52 3.76
N ASP A 315 12.03 -28.30 4.17
CA ASP A 315 12.44 -27.98 5.54
C ASP A 315 11.41 -28.52 6.55
N SER A 316 11.90 -29.17 7.61
CA SER A 316 11.05 -29.76 8.68
C SER A 316 10.11 -28.77 9.38
N SER A 317 10.38 -27.46 9.30
CA SER A 317 9.50 -26.40 9.79
C SER A 317 8.22 -26.22 8.95
N ILE A 318 8.18 -26.76 7.73
CA ILE A 318 7.03 -26.72 6.82
C ILE A 318 6.24 -28.03 6.97
N SER A 319 5.31 -28.07 7.92
CA SER A 319 4.44 -29.22 8.16
C SER A 319 3.17 -29.18 7.31
N ILE A 320 3.32 -29.20 5.97
CA ILE A 320 2.21 -29.06 5.01
C ILE A 320 2.15 -30.30 4.13
N SER A 321 0.94 -30.77 3.78
CA SER A 321 0.78 -31.84 2.79
C SER A 321 1.29 -31.41 1.41
N ASP A 322 1.90 -32.34 0.66
CA ASP A 322 2.37 -32.07 -0.71
C ASP A 322 1.25 -31.52 -1.62
N GLN A 323 0.00 -31.96 -1.46
CA GLN A 323 -1.14 -31.46 -2.24
C GLN A 323 -1.43 -29.97 -2.01
N ALA A 324 -1.44 -29.53 -0.75
CA ALA A 324 -1.66 -28.13 -0.41
C ALA A 324 -0.48 -27.25 -0.82
N LEU A 325 0.74 -27.78 -0.73
CA LEU A 325 1.94 -27.10 -1.22
C LEU A 325 1.91 -26.94 -2.75
N CYS A 326 1.50 -27.99 -3.48
CA CYS A 326 1.27 -27.92 -4.92
C CYS A 326 0.21 -26.85 -5.28
N ALA A 327 -0.91 -26.78 -4.55
CA ALA A 327 -1.92 -25.76 -4.80
C ALA A 327 -1.37 -24.33 -4.63
N TYR A 328 -0.55 -24.10 -3.60
CA TYR A 328 0.12 -22.82 -3.38
C TYR A 328 1.13 -22.48 -4.48
N VAL A 329 2.04 -23.40 -4.82
CA VAL A 329 3.04 -23.15 -5.86
C VAL A 329 2.38 -22.96 -7.23
N SER A 330 1.30 -23.70 -7.52
CA SER A 330 0.52 -23.54 -8.76
C SER A 330 -0.17 -22.18 -8.85
N TYR A 331 -0.64 -21.64 -7.71
CA TYR A 331 -1.14 -20.28 -7.63
C TYR A 331 -0.03 -19.25 -7.90
N ILE A 332 1.12 -19.39 -7.24
CA ILE A 332 2.27 -18.51 -7.44
C ILE A 332 2.77 -18.57 -8.89
N TYR A 333 2.83 -19.74 -9.52
CA TYR A 333 3.29 -19.85 -10.91
C TYR A 333 2.43 -19.03 -11.89
N LYS A 334 1.11 -18.94 -11.63
CA LYS A 334 0.22 -18.05 -12.40
C LYS A 334 0.55 -16.58 -12.19
N LEU A 335 0.89 -16.18 -10.95
CA LEU A 335 1.35 -14.82 -10.66
C LEU A 335 2.70 -14.55 -11.35
N TYR A 336 3.64 -15.48 -11.24
CA TYR A 336 4.97 -15.39 -11.81
C TYR A 336 4.91 -15.12 -13.32
N LYS A 337 4.13 -15.90 -14.08
CA LYS A 337 3.92 -15.70 -15.52
C LYS A 337 3.34 -14.33 -15.88
N ARG A 338 2.51 -13.76 -15.01
CA ARG A 338 1.88 -12.45 -15.28
C ARG A 338 2.83 -11.28 -15.00
N HIS A 339 3.68 -11.39 -13.99
CA HIS A 339 4.59 -10.31 -13.59
C HIS A 339 5.92 -10.35 -14.34
N ILE A 340 6.38 -11.53 -14.78
CA ILE A 340 7.72 -11.68 -15.36
C ILE A 340 8.00 -10.76 -16.56
N GLY A 341 7.03 -10.59 -17.47
CA GLY A 341 7.24 -9.76 -18.66
C GLY A 341 7.35 -8.26 -18.38
N GLY A 342 6.84 -7.79 -17.25
CA GLY A 342 7.02 -6.40 -16.80
C GLY A 342 8.21 -6.22 -15.85
N CYS A 343 8.68 -7.30 -15.23
CA CYS A 343 9.72 -7.26 -14.22
C CYS A 343 11.11 -7.67 -14.71
N CYS A 344 11.18 -8.44 -15.79
CA CYS A 344 12.40 -9.02 -16.29
C CYS A 344 12.59 -8.74 -17.78
N GLU A 345 13.70 -8.10 -18.11
CA GLU A 345 14.08 -7.82 -19.49
C GLU A 345 15.38 -8.54 -19.80
N TYR A 346 15.37 -9.42 -20.80
CA TYR A 346 16.52 -10.25 -21.16
C TYR A 346 17.11 -9.79 -22.49
N TYR A 347 18.41 -9.47 -22.51
CA TYR A 347 19.08 -8.88 -23.67
C TYR A 347 19.80 -9.90 -24.57
N ASP A 348 20.12 -11.08 -24.05
CA ASP A 348 20.77 -12.15 -24.81
C ASP A 348 20.49 -13.56 -24.26
N LYS A 349 20.96 -14.58 -24.97
CA LYS A 349 20.90 -16.00 -24.55
C LYS A 349 21.87 -16.35 -23.41
N ASN A 350 22.66 -15.40 -22.92
CA ASN A 350 23.65 -15.60 -21.85
C ASN A 350 23.11 -15.19 -20.46
N ASN A 351 21.80 -14.97 -20.33
CA ASN A 351 21.12 -14.60 -19.09
C ASN A 351 21.57 -13.25 -18.49
N HIS A 352 22.02 -12.29 -19.30
CA HIS A 352 22.07 -10.91 -18.85
C HIS A 352 20.65 -10.33 -18.85
N TYR A 353 20.15 -9.99 -17.67
CA TYR A 353 18.81 -9.43 -17.49
C TYR A 353 18.84 -8.17 -16.62
N GLU A 354 17.90 -7.27 -16.90
CA GLU A 354 17.52 -6.18 -16.00
C GLU A 354 16.29 -6.60 -15.19
N GLU A 355 16.34 -6.30 -13.88
CA GLU A 355 15.28 -6.59 -12.92
C GLU A 355 14.68 -5.27 -12.42
N HIS A 356 13.43 -5.01 -12.82
CA HIS A 356 12.72 -3.76 -12.57
C HIS A 356 11.86 -3.78 -11.29
N CYS A 357 11.63 -4.98 -10.73
CA CYS A 357 10.70 -5.23 -9.62
C CYS A 357 11.40 -5.83 -8.38
N GLN A 358 12.58 -5.32 -8.04
CA GLN A 358 13.48 -5.91 -7.04
C GLN A 358 12.87 -6.02 -5.63
N ASP A 359 11.79 -5.28 -5.35
CA ASP A 359 11.07 -5.28 -4.08
C ASP A 359 10.15 -6.50 -3.89
N TYR A 360 9.83 -7.24 -4.95
CA TYR A 360 8.95 -8.41 -4.85
C TYR A 360 9.18 -9.53 -5.86
N PHE A 361 9.94 -9.30 -6.92
CA PHE A 361 10.16 -10.27 -7.99
C PHE A 361 11.64 -10.62 -8.14
N LYS A 362 11.95 -11.85 -8.54
CA LYS A 362 13.31 -12.26 -8.90
C LYS A 362 13.33 -12.88 -10.29
N CYS A 363 14.20 -12.36 -11.15
CA CYS A 363 14.28 -12.80 -12.54
C CYS A 363 15.14 -14.06 -12.74
N ASP A 364 16.01 -14.43 -11.78
CA ASP A 364 16.83 -15.65 -11.89
C ASP A 364 15.96 -16.89 -12.18
N SER A 365 16.16 -17.48 -13.36
CA SER A 365 15.48 -18.70 -13.83
C SER A 365 15.57 -19.88 -12.85
N LYS A 366 16.59 -19.93 -11.98
CA LYS A 366 16.70 -20.95 -10.94
C LYS A 366 15.58 -20.85 -9.91
N LEU A 367 15.06 -19.65 -9.67
CA LEU A 367 13.99 -19.37 -8.72
C LEU A 367 12.60 -19.40 -9.36
N ASN A 368 12.49 -19.90 -10.60
CA ASN A 368 11.23 -20.10 -11.27
C ASN A 368 10.31 -21.03 -10.46
N ALA A 369 9.04 -20.63 -10.31
CA ALA A 369 8.04 -21.41 -9.61
C ALA A 369 7.74 -22.76 -10.28
N ASN A 370 7.91 -22.91 -11.59
CA ASN A 370 7.75 -24.20 -12.27
C ASN A 370 8.76 -25.26 -11.77
N ASN A 371 9.97 -24.84 -11.41
CA ASN A 371 11.00 -25.75 -10.89
C ASN A 371 10.52 -26.46 -9.62
N LEU A 372 9.81 -25.73 -8.73
CA LEU A 372 9.20 -26.31 -7.55
C LEU A 372 8.02 -27.22 -7.88
N LEU A 373 7.19 -26.89 -8.88
CA LEU A 373 6.11 -27.79 -9.34
C LEU A 373 6.65 -29.13 -9.84
N ILE A 374 7.76 -29.10 -10.59
CA ILE A 374 8.44 -30.31 -11.06
C ILE A 374 8.99 -31.10 -9.87
N LYS A 375 9.73 -30.43 -8.97
CA LYS A 375 10.37 -31.07 -7.82
C LYS A 375 9.37 -31.70 -6.85
N LEU A 376 8.23 -31.05 -6.62
CA LEU A 376 7.13 -31.54 -5.78
C LEU A 376 6.23 -32.56 -6.51
N ASN A 377 6.50 -32.84 -7.78
CA ASN A 377 5.73 -33.73 -8.63
C ASN A 377 4.24 -33.33 -8.76
N CYS A 378 3.97 -32.02 -8.82
CA CYS A 378 2.62 -31.48 -9.00
C CYS A 378 2.06 -31.78 -10.40
N ASN A 379 0.73 -31.68 -10.54
CA ASN A 379 0.03 -31.95 -11.81
C ASN A 379 0.08 -30.77 -12.78
N GLU A 380 0.07 -29.54 -12.26
CA GLU A 380 0.05 -28.30 -13.06
C GLU A 380 1.43 -27.86 -13.57
N LYS A 381 2.46 -28.70 -13.43
CA LYS A 381 3.81 -28.41 -13.91
C LYS A 381 3.84 -28.37 -15.44
N GLU A 382 4.63 -27.46 -15.98
CA GLU A 382 4.99 -27.44 -17.39
C GLU A 382 6.33 -28.16 -17.59
N SER A 383 6.58 -28.69 -18.78
CA SER A 383 7.91 -29.21 -19.12
C SER A 383 8.94 -28.07 -19.07
N ASP A 384 10.21 -28.39 -18.77
CA ASP A 384 11.27 -27.38 -18.75
C ASP A 384 11.36 -26.63 -20.08
N GLU A 385 11.21 -27.34 -21.20
CA GLU A 385 11.21 -26.76 -22.55
C GLU A 385 10.03 -25.80 -22.79
N ASP A 386 8.82 -26.16 -22.38
CA ASP A 386 7.64 -25.32 -22.60
C ASP A 386 7.65 -24.10 -21.69
N SER A 387 8.08 -24.28 -20.44
CA SER A 387 8.28 -23.20 -19.48
C SER A 387 9.31 -22.20 -20.00
N GLN A 388 10.45 -22.67 -20.51
CA GLN A 388 11.47 -21.82 -21.13
C GLN A 388 10.94 -21.06 -22.35
N LYS A 389 10.22 -21.71 -23.27
CA LYS A 389 9.60 -21.05 -24.42
C LYS A 389 8.62 -19.95 -24.01
N ILE A 390 7.86 -20.17 -22.93
CA ILE A 390 6.94 -19.18 -22.38
C ILE A 390 7.72 -17.97 -21.86
N PHE A 391 8.81 -18.18 -21.12
CA PHE A 391 9.63 -17.07 -20.62
C PHE A 391 10.30 -16.28 -21.73
N GLU A 392 10.96 -16.96 -22.67
CA GLU A 392 11.55 -16.32 -23.83
C GLU A 392 10.53 -15.47 -24.59
N LYS A 393 9.26 -15.90 -24.67
CA LYS A 393 8.20 -15.11 -25.29
C LYS A 393 7.79 -13.88 -24.46
N LEU A 394 7.82 -13.98 -23.13
CA LEU A 394 7.31 -12.95 -22.21
C LEU A 394 8.35 -11.88 -21.87
N THR A 395 9.63 -12.21 -21.87
CA THR A 395 10.70 -11.34 -21.34
C THR A 395 11.65 -10.78 -22.39
N ILE A 396 11.57 -11.28 -23.62
CA ILE A 396 12.40 -10.83 -24.74
C ILE A 396 11.59 -9.91 -25.63
N ASP A 397 12.02 -8.67 -25.77
CA ASP A 397 11.57 -7.82 -26.86
C ASP A 397 12.09 -8.37 -28.19
N ARG A 398 11.22 -9.10 -28.90
CA ARG A 398 11.53 -9.68 -30.22
C ARG A 398 11.94 -8.62 -31.24
N GLY A 399 11.52 -7.36 -31.08
CA GLY A 399 12.01 -6.25 -31.87
C GLY A 399 13.50 -6.03 -31.67
N VAL A 400 13.96 -5.96 -30.42
CA VAL A 400 15.38 -5.77 -30.07
C VAL A 400 16.25 -6.93 -30.56
N ILE A 401 15.80 -8.19 -30.42
CA ILE A 401 16.53 -9.33 -30.99
C ILE A 401 16.63 -9.22 -32.50
N LEU A 402 15.52 -8.95 -33.20
CA LEU A 402 15.51 -8.83 -34.65
C LEU A 402 16.45 -7.71 -35.12
N PHE A 403 16.47 -6.57 -34.42
CA PHE A 403 17.40 -5.47 -34.70
C PHE A 403 18.85 -5.88 -34.46
N THR A 404 19.12 -6.58 -33.34
CA THR A 404 20.46 -7.05 -32.98
C THR A 404 21.00 -8.09 -33.96
N GLU A 405 20.18 -9.05 -34.38
CA GLU A 405 20.54 -10.06 -35.37
C GLU A 405 20.80 -9.42 -36.74
N LYS A 406 19.92 -8.52 -37.20
CA LYS A 406 20.14 -7.75 -38.43
C LYS A 406 21.43 -6.94 -38.37
N SER A 407 21.72 -6.31 -37.23
CA SER A 407 22.97 -5.55 -37.03
C SER A 407 24.21 -6.45 -37.10
N LYS A 408 24.19 -7.59 -36.38
CA LYS A 408 25.29 -8.57 -36.41
C LYS A 408 25.51 -9.17 -37.80
N GLN A 409 24.43 -9.46 -38.53
CA GLN A 409 24.52 -9.96 -39.90
C GLN A 409 25.16 -8.91 -40.82
N ARG A 410 24.70 -7.65 -40.75
CA ARG A 410 25.28 -6.53 -41.52
C ARG A 410 26.76 -6.32 -41.21
N TYR A 411 27.15 -6.39 -39.93
CA TYR A 411 28.55 -6.31 -39.53
C TYR A 411 29.39 -7.45 -40.14
N LYS A 412 28.90 -8.70 -40.08
CA LYS A 412 29.60 -9.83 -40.70
C LYS A 412 29.79 -9.63 -42.21
N GLU A 413 28.73 -9.22 -42.91
CA GLU A 413 28.79 -8.90 -44.35
C GLU A 413 29.82 -7.81 -44.66
N LEU A 414 29.91 -6.77 -43.82
CA LEU A 414 30.89 -5.69 -43.96
C LEU A 414 32.34 -6.15 -43.72
N VAL A 415 32.57 -7.06 -42.77
CA VAL A 415 33.92 -7.55 -42.42
C VAL A 415 34.41 -8.62 -43.41
N THR A 416 33.53 -9.43 -43.98
CA THR A 416 33.92 -10.48 -44.95
C THR A 416 34.20 -9.95 -46.37
N GLY A 417 33.73 -8.76 -46.73
CA GLY A 417 34.10 -8.10 -47.97
C GLY A 417 35.39 -7.29 -47.77
N ASN A 418 36.47 -7.59 -48.50
CA ASN A 418 37.76 -6.89 -48.46
C ASN A 418 37.68 -5.35 -48.66
N TYR A 419 37.24 -4.59 -47.64
CA TYR A 419 37.02 -3.13 -47.70
C TYR A 419 38.00 -2.31 -46.86
N TYR A 420 39.11 -2.91 -46.41
CA TYR A 420 40.22 -2.17 -45.79
C TYR A 420 41.24 -1.67 -46.84
N HIS A 421 40.75 -0.98 -47.87
CA HIS A 421 41.59 -0.17 -48.74
C HIS A 421 41.13 1.30 -48.64
N PRO A 422 42.01 2.27 -48.34
CA PRO A 422 41.64 3.66 -48.02
C PRO A 422 40.89 4.43 -49.13
N SER A 423 40.81 3.87 -50.34
CA SER A 423 40.02 4.40 -51.46
C SER A 423 38.51 4.15 -51.35
N ASN A 424 38.05 3.26 -50.47
CA ASN A 424 36.63 2.88 -50.34
C ASN A 424 35.92 3.44 -49.09
N LEU A 425 36.60 4.29 -48.31
CA LEU A 425 36.03 4.88 -47.08
C LEU A 425 34.76 5.70 -47.38
N LYS A 426 34.73 6.39 -48.52
CA LYS A 426 33.56 7.17 -49.00
C LYS A 426 32.38 6.28 -49.36
N THR A 427 32.64 5.11 -49.93
CA THR A 427 31.62 4.12 -50.30
C THR A 427 31.05 3.45 -49.05
N LEU A 428 31.90 3.17 -48.06
CA LEU A 428 31.50 2.66 -46.74
C LEU A 428 30.64 3.70 -45.99
N PHE A 429 31.09 4.96 -45.93
CA PHE A 429 30.34 6.06 -45.30
C PHE A 429 28.98 6.28 -45.98
N ASN A 430 28.94 6.28 -47.31
CA ASN A 430 27.70 6.46 -48.06
C ASN A 430 26.75 5.28 -47.87
N LYS A 431 27.23 4.04 -47.73
CA LYS A 431 26.38 2.87 -47.49
C LYS A 431 25.84 2.84 -46.05
N ILE A 432 26.63 3.30 -45.07
CA ILE A 432 26.18 3.50 -43.68
C ILE A 432 25.16 4.65 -43.58
N MET A 433 25.32 5.72 -44.38
CA MET A 433 24.45 6.91 -44.36
C MET A 433 23.18 6.74 -45.21
N GLN A 434 23.22 6.04 -46.34
CA GLN A 434 22.05 5.79 -47.20
C GLN A 434 21.09 4.74 -46.61
N ASP A 435 21.61 3.73 -45.92
CA ASP A 435 20.81 2.63 -45.34
C ASP A 435 20.67 2.75 -43.80
N GLY A 436 20.99 3.94 -43.26
CA GLY A 436 21.34 4.18 -41.86
C GLY A 436 20.19 4.20 -40.85
N ASP A 437 20.51 3.76 -39.63
CA ASP A 437 19.71 3.92 -38.43
C ASP A 437 19.25 5.39 -38.27
N PRO A 438 17.94 5.66 -38.10
CA PRO A 438 17.39 7.01 -37.96
C PRO A 438 18.14 7.90 -36.95
N PHE A 439 18.76 7.30 -35.93
CA PHE A 439 19.54 8.01 -34.93
C PHE A 439 20.74 8.75 -35.51
N TYR A 440 21.52 8.13 -36.41
CA TYR A 440 22.70 8.76 -37.00
C TYR A 440 22.31 9.86 -37.99
N LEU A 441 21.21 9.69 -38.72
CA LEU A 441 20.70 10.70 -39.63
C LEU A 441 20.20 11.94 -38.87
N ALA A 442 19.47 11.72 -37.77
CA ALA A 442 18.98 12.79 -36.91
C ALA A 442 20.13 13.54 -36.22
N THR A 443 21.11 12.82 -35.65
CA THR A 443 22.25 13.43 -34.95
C THR A 443 23.18 14.18 -35.91
N THR A 444 23.47 13.65 -37.10
CA THR A 444 24.26 14.39 -38.10
C THR A 444 23.52 15.61 -38.62
N SER A 445 22.20 15.52 -38.82
CA SER A 445 21.37 16.68 -39.20
C SER A 445 21.37 17.76 -38.12
N LEU A 446 21.25 17.37 -36.85
CA LEU A 446 21.27 18.30 -35.70
C LEU A 446 22.63 18.99 -35.57
N LEU A 447 23.72 18.23 -35.70
CA LEU A 447 25.09 18.75 -35.64
C LEU A 447 25.39 19.68 -36.82
N ALA A 448 24.89 19.36 -38.03
CA ALA A 448 25.00 20.25 -39.18
C ALA A 448 24.25 21.57 -38.96
N LEU A 449 23.03 21.51 -38.40
CA LEU A 449 22.24 22.69 -38.02
C LEU A 449 22.97 23.55 -36.98
N LEU A 450 23.54 22.93 -35.95
CA LEU A 450 24.37 23.61 -34.95
C LEU A 450 25.59 24.28 -35.60
N GLY A 451 26.27 23.60 -36.53
CA GLY A 451 27.38 24.16 -37.28
C GLY A 451 27.00 25.40 -38.10
N VAL A 452 25.84 25.35 -38.78
CA VAL A 452 25.29 26.49 -39.53
C VAL A 452 24.93 27.65 -38.61
N LEU A 453 24.27 27.38 -37.48
CA LEU A 453 23.93 28.41 -36.48
C LEU A 453 25.18 29.06 -35.88
N LEU A 454 26.22 28.28 -35.60
CA LEU A 454 27.50 28.80 -35.13
C LEU A 454 28.19 29.69 -36.18
N THR A 455 28.13 29.32 -37.46
CA THR A 455 28.66 30.18 -38.53
C THR A 455 27.88 31.49 -38.62
N PHE A 456 26.54 31.45 -38.60
CA PHE A 456 25.72 32.65 -38.55
C PHE A 456 26.00 33.52 -37.33
N PHE A 457 26.21 32.93 -36.15
CA PHE A 457 26.56 33.66 -34.94
C PHE A 457 27.89 34.42 -35.09
N VAL A 458 28.92 33.80 -35.68
CA VAL A 458 30.20 34.46 -35.96
C VAL A 458 30.01 35.62 -36.94
N PHE A 459 29.32 35.42 -38.07
CA PHE A 459 29.12 36.48 -39.06
C PHE A 459 28.19 37.60 -38.57
N TYR A 460 27.17 37.29 -37.78
CA TYR A 460 26.29 38.28 -37.16
C TYR A 460 27.08 39.19 -36.20
N LYS A 461 27.96 38.59 -35.39
CA LYS A 461 28.81 39.33 -34.46
C LYS A 461 29.85 40.21 -35.18
N VAL A 462 30.44 39.73 -36.28
CA VAL A 462 31.39 40.51 -37.10
C VAL A 462 30.69 41.65 -37.86
N LYS A 463 29.41 41.50 -38.24
CA LYS A 463 28.65 42.56 -38.93
C LYS A 463 28.24 43.71 -38.01
N ALA A 464 28.11 43.46 -36.70
CA ALA A 464 27.75 44.49 -35.73
C ALA A 464 28.84 45.55 -35.52
N ASP A 465 30.11 45.24 -35.80
CA ASP A 465 31.26 46.14 -35.59
C ASP A 465 31.77 46.86 -36.85
N CYS A 466 31.19 46.65 -38.04
CA CYS A 466 31.62 47.35 -39.26
C CYS A 466 30.50 48.27 -39.81
N THR A 467 30.62 49.58 -39.56
CA THR A 467 29.86 50.64 -40.25
C THR A 467 30.60 51.15 -41.50
N THR A 468 30.12 50.68 -42.66
CA THR A 468 30.17 51.25 -44.04
C THR A 468 31.49 51.55 -44.77
N ASN A 469 31.81 50.73 -45.79
CA ASN A 469 31.78 51.06 -47.24
C ASN A 469 32.26 49.86 -48.06
N CYS A 470 31.35 49.07 -48.65
CA CYS A 470 31.74 47.93 -49.49
C CYS A 470 31.16 48.15 -50.90
N LYS A 471 32.06 48.27 -51.89
CA LYS A 471 31.69 48.41 -53.31
C LYS A 471 31.40 47.03 -53.91
N TYR A 472 30.35 46.97 -54.73
CA TYR A 472 30.04 45.79 -55.54
C TYR A 472 30.84 45.85 -56.84
N ASP A 473 31.78 44.93 -57.03
CA ASP A 473 32.34 44.64 -58.35
C ASP A 473 31.69 43.36 -58.89
N LYS A 474 31.05 43.47 -60.06
CA LYS A 474 30.54 42.33 -60.82
C LYS A 474 31.66 41.80 -61.71
N ILE A 475 32.18 40.61 -61.39
CA ILE A 475 32.89 39.78 -62.37
C ILE A 475 32.22 38.39 -62.42
N LEU A 476 32.04 37.92 -63.64
CA LEU A 476 31.22 36.81 -64.10
C LEU A 476 31.95 35.47 -63.84
N LEU A 477 31.39 34.59 -62.98
CA LEU A 477 31.29 33.11 -63.12
C LEU A 477 30.87 32.44 -61.78
N ILE A 478 29.61 32.00 -61.75
CA ILE A 478 29.00 30.86 -61.03
C ILE A 478 29.61 30.42 -59.68
N VAL A 479 28.81 30.66 -58.62
CA VAL A 479 28.88 30.22 -57.21
C VAL A 479 30.02 30.83 -56.39
N TYR A 480 29.73 31.99 -55.79
CA TYR A 480 30.24 32.60 -54.54
C TYR A 480 30.38 34.12 -54.75
N SER A 481 29.49 34.90 -54.15
CA SER A 481 29.66 36.35 -54.02
C SER A 481 30.45 36.62 -52.74
N TYR A 482 31.72 37.01 -52.84
CA TYR A 482 32.49 37.48 -51.69
C TYR A 482 32.44 39.00 -51.61
N ILE A 483 32.07 39.51 -50.43
CA ILE A 483 32.11 40.94 -50.11
C ILE A 483 33.49 41.23 -49.51
N THR A 484 34.33 42.00 -50.20
CA THR A 484 35.54 42.58 -49.60
C THR A 484 35.18 43.89 -48.89
N CYS A 485 35.26 43.91 -47.55
CA CYS A 485 35.16 45.12 -46.77
C CYS A 485 36.54 45.44 -46.15
N LYS A 486 37.02 46.68 -46.29
CA LYS A 486 38.15 47.18 -45.49
C LYS A 486 37.59 47.72 -44.18
N CYS A 487 37.94 47.14 -43.03
CA CYS A 487 37.66 47.74 -41.72
C CYS A 487 38.99 48.17 -41.05
N SER A 488 39.00 49.38 -40.49
CA SER A 488 40.08 49.92 -39.66
C SER A 488 39.96 49.30 -38.27
N VAL A 489 41.01 48.63 -37.80
CA VAL A 489 41.02 47.95 -36.49
C VAL A 489 41.19 48.99 -35.39
N ASN A 490 40.28 49.02 -34.42
CA ASN A 490 40.59 49.44 -33.06
C ASN A 490 40.34 48.24 -32.13
N GLU A 491 41.28 48.04 -31.21
CA GLU A 491 41.52 46.84 -30.42
C GLU A 491 40.29 46.27 -29.69
N LEU A 492 40.06 44.98 -29.83
CA LEU A 492 39.14 44.20 -29.00
C LEU A 492 39.94 43.22 -28.16
N HIS A 493 40.17 43.58 -26.90
CA HIS A 493 40.64 42.65 -25.87
C HIS A 493 39.55 41.62 -25.60
N VAL A 494 39.75 40.38 -26.05
CA VAL A 494 38.92 39.24 -25.67
C VAL A 494 39.55 38.55 -24.45
N TYR A 495 38.92 38.70 -23.29
CA TYR A 495 39.20 37.89 -22.11
C TYR A 495 38.67 36.46 -22.35
N PHE A 496 39.58 35.48 -22.42
CA PHE A 496 39.23 34.06 -22.32
C PHE A 496 39.17 33.65 -20.84
N PRO A 497 38.08 33.05 -20.34
CA PRO A 497 38.16 32.28 -19.10
C PRO A 497 38.99 31.01 -19.35
N PRO A 498 39.81 30.55 -18.39
CA PRO A 498 40.65 29.37 -18.56
C PRO A 498 39.80 28.08 -18.69
N PRO A 499 40.30 27.06 -19.42
CA PRO A 499 39.56 25.83 -19.65
C PRO A 499 39.36 25.03 -18.35
N LEU A 500 38.11 24.68 -18.06
CA LEU A 500 37.78 23.57 -17.17
C LEU A 500 38.25 22.28 -17.83
N TYR A 501 39.35 21.72 -17.33
CA TYR A 501 39.75 20.36 -17.62
C TYR A 501 38.70 19.40 -17.07
N ALA A 502 37.92 18.78 -17.96
CA ALA A 502 37.23 17.53 -17.69
C ALA A 502 38.01 16.43 -18.42
N SER A 503 38.82 15.67 -17.68
CA SER A 503 39.39 14.42 -18.15
C SER A 503 38.29 13.37 -18.24
N LEU A 504 37.88 12.99 -19.45
CA LEU A 504 37.33 11.65 -19.66
C LEU A 504 38.51 10.70 -19.82
N HIS A 505 38.79 9.93 -18.78
CA HIS A 505 39.46 8.65 -18.94
C HIS A 505 38.43 7.65 -19.47
N LEU A 506 38.70 7.14 -20.69
CA LEU A 506 38.30 5.81 -21.12
C LEU A 506 39.41 4.84 -20.77
#